data_AF-A0A1I1S179-F1
#
_entry.id   AF-A0A1I1S179-F1
#
_cell.length_a   1.000
_cell.length_b   1.000
_cell.length_c   1.000
_cell.angle_alpha   90.00
_cell.angle_beta   90.00
_cell.angle_gamma   90.00
#
_symmetry.space_group_name_H-M   'P 1'
#
loop_
_entity.id
_entity.type
_entity.pdbx_description
1 polymer ?
#
loop_
_entity_poly.entity_id
_entity_poly.type
_entity_poly.pdbx_seq_one_letter_code
_entity_poly.pdbx_strand_id
1 'polypeptide(L)'
;MTDDRMTLIELVEKQADGDLVREMLAFAAERIMEVEVEARTGAAKGARSPLREVQRNGYRDRDWDTRAGRIALEIPRLRKGSYLPSFLEPRRTAEKALVAVIQEAYVHGVSTRSVDDLVKAMGAGGMSKSQVSRLCVEIDERVNAFLSRPLEGAWPYLWLDATYVKVRESGRIISRAVIIAVAVNEDGKREVLGVATGPSEAETFWTDFLRSLADRGLRGVKLVVSDDHKGLRAAARRVFDATHQRCRVHWMRNALAHAPTKQRTAVAAMLKTIFAQENKADAEAQWEVVADALREKQARLGALMDASRDDVLAYMDFPREHWAQIASTNPLERVNREIKRRSDVIGIFPNDEAIVRLVGALMLETNDEWTVARRYMSLESLARVTDTTTVRLSAVAT
;
A
#
# COMPACT_ATOMS: atom_id res chain seq x y z
N MET A 1 -34.14 -35.29 9.06
CA MET A 1 -34.05 -34.57 10.35
C MET A 1 -33.65 -35.47 11.51
N THR A 2 -34.37 -36.55 11.81
CA THR A 2 -34.00 -37.47 12.93
C THR A 2 -32.75 -38.28 12.61
N ASP A 3 -32.64 -38.79 11.38
CA ASP A 3 -31.45 -39.51 10.89
C ASP A 3 -30.21 -38.61 10.87
N ASP A 4 -30.31 -37.42 10.28
CA ASP A 4 -29.20 -36.46 10.18
C ASP A 4 -28.67 -36.05 11.56
N ARG A 5 -29.56 -35.98 12.56
CA ARG A 5 -29.21 -35.64 13.95
C ARG A 5 -28.47 -36.80 14.61
N MET A 6 -28.86 -38.05 14.33
CA MET A 6 -28.11 -39.22 14.82
C MET A 6 -26.74 -39.31 14.15
N THR A 7 -26.64 -39.08 12.84
CA THR A 7 -25.34 -39.11 12.14
C THR A 7 -24.38 -38.05 12.66
N LEU A 8 -24.88 -36.86 12.99
CA LEU A 8 -24.07 -35.78 13.56
C LEU A 8 -23.62 -36.08 15.00
N ILE A 9 -24.48 -36.72 15.80
CA ILE A 9 -24.14 -37.17 17.17
C ILE A 9 -23.09 -38.29 17.11
N GLU A 10 -23.25 -39.26 16.21
CA GLU A 10 -22.27 -40.34 16.00
C GLU A 10 -20.90 -39.79 15.54
N LEU A 11 -20.87 -38.72 14.74
CA LEU A 11 -19.65 -38.06 14.33
C LEU A 11 -18.94 -37.37 15.51
N VAL A 12 -19.71 -36.72 16.38
CA VAL A 12 -19.20 -36.06 17.59
C VAL A 12 -18.71 -37.07 18.64
N GLU A 13 -19.30 -38.27 18.69
CA GLU A 13 -18.94 -39.33 19.64
C GLU A 13 -17.68 -40.13 19.24
N LYS A 14 -17.23 -40.07 17.98
CA LYS A 14 -16.10 -40.87 17.43
C LYS A 14 -14.67 -40.35 17.70
N GLN A 15 -14.47 -39.61 18.80
CA GLN A 15 -13.17 -39.21 19.38
C GLN A 15 -12.35 -38.08 18.72
N ALA A 16 -11.43 -37.56 19.55
CA ALA A 16 -10.66 -36.33 19.47
C ALA A 16 -9.46 -36.40 18.50
N ASP A 17 -9.47 -35.57 17.47
CA ASP A 17 -8.29 -34.95 16.85
C ASP A 17 -8.77 -33.97 15.74
N GLY A 18 -7.86 -33.20 15.14
CA GLY A 18 -8.14 -32.12 14.17
C GLY A 18 -9.02 -32.48 12.94
N ASP A 19 -9.36 -33.75 12.75
CA ASP A 19 -10.23 -34.26 11.69
C ASP A 19 -11.74 -34.05 11.94
N LEU A 20 -12.19 -33.92 13.19
CA LEU A 20 -13.62 -33.73 13.49
C LEU A 20 -14.19 -32.49 12.78
N VAL A 21 -13.46 -31.37 12.80
CA VAL A 21 -13.90 -30.13 12.14
C VAL A 21 -14.00 -30.32 10.63
N ARG A 22 -13.06 -31.07 10.02
CA ARG A 22 -13.07 -31.37 8.58
C ARG A 22 -14.27 -32.24 8.21
N GLU A 23 -14.55 -33.28 8.98
CA GLU A 23 -15.69 -34.17 8.75
C GLU A 23 -17.03 -33.46 8.97
N MET A 24 -17.14 -32.61 10.00
CA MET A 24 -18.33 -31.76 10.21
C MET A 24 -18.55 -30.80 9.05
N LEU A 25 -17.49 -30.18 8.53
CA LEU A 25 -17.57 -29.31 7.35
C LEU A 25 -17.96 -30.09 6.09
N ALA A 26 -17.41 -31.29 5.88
CA ALA A 26 -17.77 -32.15 4.77
C ALA A 26 -19.26 -32.55 4.82
N PHE A 27 -19.73 -32.95 6.01
CA PHE A 27 -21.14 -33.28 6.24
C PHE A 27 -22.04 -32.07 5.99
N ALA A 28 -21.69 -30.90 6.54
CA ALA A 28 -22.46 -29.68 6.34
C ALA A 28 -22.51 -29.28 4.84
N ALA A 29 -21.38 -29.37 4.13
CA ALA A 29 -21.30 -29.09 2.70
C ALA A 29 -22.20 -30.04 1.89
N GLU A 30 -22.20 -31.34 2.20
CA GLU A 30 -23.08 -32.31 1.57
C GLU A 30 -24.56 -31.97 1.79
N ARG A 31 -24.95 -31.64 3.04
CA ARG A 31 -26.33 -31.28 3.37
C ARG A 31 -26.78 -30.01 2.65
N ILE A 32 -25.94 -28.97 2.61
CA ILE A 32 -26.23 -27.73 1.86
C ILE A 32 -26.44 -28.07 0.38
N MET A 33 -25.57 -28.90 -0.21
CA MET A 33 -25.71 -29.30 -1.61
C MET A 33 -26.99 -30.07 -1.89
N GLU A 34 -27.39 -30.98 -1.00
CA GLU A 34 -28.63 -31.74 -1.12
C GLU A 34 -29.86 -30.83 -1.06
N VAL A 35 -29.89 -29.87 -0.13
CA VAL A 35 -30.96 -28.87 0.01
C VAL A 35 -31.05 -27.97 -1.22
N GLU A 36 -29.93 -27.43 -1.71
CA GLU A 36 -29.90 -26.57 -2.89
C GLU A 36 -30.38 -27.31 -4.15
N VAL A 37 -29.99 -28.58 -4.31
CA VAL A 37 -30.42 -29.39 -5.45
C VAL A 37 -31.88 -29.79 -5.34
N GLU A 38 -32.37 -30.15 -4.15
CA GLU A 38 -33.78 -30.43 -3.93
C GLU A 38 -34.66 -29.23 -4.28
N ALA A 39 -34.27 -28.02 -3.86
CA ALA A 39 -34.97 -26.78 -4.22
C ALA A 39 -35.01 -26.55 -5.73
N ARG A 40 -33.96 -26.94 -6.47
CA ARG A 40 -33.92 -26.85 -7.94
C ARG A 40 -34.65 -27.97 -8.66
N THR A 41 -34.75 -29.16 -8.06
CA THR A 41 -35.42 -30.31 -8.69
C THR A 41 -36.89 -30.43 -8.30
N GLY A 42 -37.35 -29.68 -7.30
CA GLY A 42 -38.72 -29.73 -6.77
C GLY A 42 -39.04 -31.03 -6.01
N ALA A 43 -38.02 -31.81 -5.65
CA ALA A 43 -38.18 -33.11 -5.00
C ALA A 43 -36.86 -33.62 -4.42
N ALA A 44 -36.95 -34.25 -3.24
CA ALA A 44 -35.85 -34.96 -2.59
C ALA A 44 -35.25 -36.07 -3.47
N LYS A 45 -34.00 -36.47 -3.13
CA LYS A 45 -33.29 -37.59 -3.77
C LYS A 45 -34.11 -38.88 -3.65
N GLY A 46 -34.32 -39.57 -4.77
CA GLY A 46 -35.02 -40.87 -4.80
C GLY A 46 -36.55 -40.81 -4.65
N ALA A 47 -37.13 -39.68 -4.21
CA ALA A 47 -38.58 -39.53 -4.08
C ALA A 47 -39.27 -39.61 -5.46
N ARG A 48 -40.50 -40.12 -5.55
CA ARG A 48 -41.33 -39.98 -6.75
C ARG A 48 -42.23 -38.77 -6.54
N SER A 49 -42.06 -37.74 -7.35
CA SER A 49 -42.87 -36.52 -7.28
C SER A 49 -43.31 -36.09 -8.67
N PRO A 50 -44.61 -35.79 -8.87
CA PRO A 50 -45.10 -35.22 -10.12
C PRO A 50 -44.62 -33.77 -10.33
N LEU A 51 -44.16 -33.10 -9.27
CA LEU A 51 -43.61 -31.74 -9.30
C LEU A 51 -42.12 -31.69 -9.67
N ARG A 52 -41.51 -32.82 -10.04
CA ARG A 52 -40.08 -32.87 -10.36
C ARG A 52 -39.80 -32.22 -11.72
N GLU A 53 -39.06 -31.13 -11.71
CA GLU A 53 -38.70 -30.36 -12.91
C GLU A 53 -37.46 -30.91 -13.62
N VAL A 54 -36.47 -31.38 -12.85
CA VAL A 54 -35.17 -31.86 -13.38
C VAL A 54 -34.71 -33.11 -12.64
N GLN A 55 -34.07 -34.03 -13.36
CA GLN A 55 -33.50 -35.26 -12.82
C GLN A 55 -32.03 -35.08 -12.46
N ARG A 56 -31.58 -35.74 -11.40
CA ARG A 56 -30.14 -35.85 -11.04
C ARG A 56 -29.44 -36.84 -11.98
N ASN A 57 -28.13 -36.67 -12.19
CA ASN A 57 -27.31 -37.47 -13.11
C ASN A 57 -25.93 -37.82 -12.52
N GLY A 58 -25.94 -38.39 -11.31
CA GLY A 58 -24.72 -38.72 -10.57
C GLY A 58 -24.03 -37.50 -9.98
N TYR A 59 -22.74 -37.64 -9.73
CA TYR A 59 -21.91 -36.65 -9.04
C TYR A 59 -20.68 -36.29 -9.88
N ARG A 60 -20.08 -35.14 -9.59
CA ARG A 60 -18.76 -34.73 -10.09
C ARG A 60 -17.85 -34.47 -8.89
N ASP A 61 -16.62 -34.97 -8.98
CA ASP A 61 -15.67 -34.80 -7.90
C ASP A 61 -15.01 -33.44 -7.99
N ARG A 62 -14.83 -32.80 -6.84
CA ARG A 62 -14.09 -31.55 -6.72
C ARG A 62 -13.49 -31.41 -5.34
N ASP A 63 -12.20 -31.11 -5.29
CA ASP A 63 -11.54 -30.74 -4.04
C ASP A 63 -11.94 -29.33 -3.59
N TRP A 64 -12.20 -29.19 -2.29
CA TRP A 64 -12.40 -27.94 -1.60
C TRP A 64 -11.36 -27.79 -0.49
N ASP A 65 -10.43 -26.85 -0.68
CA ASP A 65 -9.37 -26.53 0.28
C ASP A 65 -9.90 -25.55 1.34
N THR A 66 -9.96 -26.00 2.59
CA THR A 66 -10.41 -25.20 3.75
C THR A 66 -9.30 -25.09 4.81
N ARG A 67 -9.47 -24.24 5.82
CA ARG A 67 -8.59 -24.21 7.01
C ARG A 67 -8.61 -25.50 7.85
N ALA A 68 -9.62 -26.36 7.70
CA ALA A 68 -9.66 -27.69 8.32
C ALA A 68 -9.03 -28.77 7.42
N GLY A 69 -8.50 -28.35 6.27
CA GLY A 69 -7.86 -29.19 5.27
C GLY A 69 -8.70 -29.40 4.02
N ARG A 70 -8.17 -30.24 3.11
CA ARG A 70 -8.83 -30.56 1.84
C ARG A 70 -9.99 -31.52 2.05
N ILE A 71 -11.16 -31.14 1.54
CA ILE A 71 -12.38 -31.92 1.54
C ILE A 71 -12.71 -32.32 0.11
N ALA A 72 -12.82 -33.62 -0.17
CA ALA A 72 -13.32 -34.12 -1.44
C ALA A 72 -14.84 -33.95 -1.47
N LEU A 73 -15.35 -33.14 -2.40
CA LEU A 73 -16.78 -32.92 -2.58
C LEU A 73 -17.30 -33.74 -3.76
N GLU A 74 -18.38 -34.48 -3.52
CA GLU A 74 -19.20 -35.07 -4.56
C GLU A 74 -20.32 -34.09 -4.91
N ILE A 75 -20.10 -33.23 -5.92
CA ILE A 75 -21.10 -32.22 -6.31
C ILE A 75 -22.17 -32.87 -7.19
N PRO A 76 -23.46 -32.81 -6.84
CA PRO A 76 -24.54 -33.36 -7.67
C PRO A 76 -24.56 -32.80 -9.10
N ARG A 77 -24.79 -33.67 -10.09
CA ARG A 77 -25.04 -33.28 -11.48
C ARG A 77 -26.53 -33.31 -11.78
N LEU A 78 -26.99 -32.35 -12.60
CA LEU A 78 -28.34 -32.31 -13.14
C LEU A 78 -28.35 -32.78 -14.60
N ARG A 79 -29.41 -33.46 -15.04
CA ARG A 79 -29.58 -33.88 -16.46
C ARG A 79 -29.75 -32.70 -17.40
N LYS A 80 -30.31 -31.60 -16.92
CA LYS A 80 -30.47 -30.33 -17.64
C LYS A 80 -30.02 -29.18 -16.75
N GLY A 81 -29.27 -28.24 -17.32
CA GLY A 81 -28.69 -27.10 -16.60
C GLY A 81 -27.38 -27.42 -15.85
N SER A 82 -26.82 -26.41 -15.19
CA SER A 82 -25.59 -26.52 -14.39
C SER A 82 -25.85 -26.22 -12.92
N TYR A 83 -25.21 -26.98 -12.04
CA TYR A 83 -25.22 -26.74 -10.60
C TYR A 83 -23.80 -26.50 -10.07
N LEU A 84 -23.67 -25.41 -9.34
CA LEU A 84 -22.51 -25.05 -8.56
C LEU A 84 -23.02 -24.68 -7.16
N PRO A 85 -22.54 -25.35 -6.09
CA PRO A 85 -22.93 -25.02 -4.73
C PRO A 85 -22.66 -23.56 -4.39
N SER A 86 -23.54 -22.92 -3.62
CA SER A 86 -23.47 -21.48 -3.31
C SER A 86 -22.18 -21.05 -2.60
N PHE A 87 -21.60 -21.96 -1.81
CA PHE A 87 -20.37 -21.73 -1.06
C PHE A 87 -19.08 -21.91 -1.90
N LEU A 88 -19.20 -22.37 -3.15
CA LEU A 88 -18.06 -22.53 -4.06
C LEU A 88 -18.06 -21.47 -5.16
N GLU A 89 -16.88 -20.92 -5.45
CA GLU A 89 -16.70 -20.03 -6.59
C GLU A 89 -16.29 -20.83 -7.85
N PRO A 90 -16.72 -20.41 -9.05
CA PRO A 90 -16.24 -21.03 -10.29
C PRO A 90 -14.71 -21.00 -10.37
N ARG A 91 -14.10 -22.14 -10.72
CA ARG A 91 -12.64 -22.27 -10.96
C ARG A 91 -11.72 -22.04 -9.74
N ARG A 92 -12.25 -21.97 -8.51
CA ARG A 92 -11.45 -21.85 -7.27
C ARG A 92 -11.64 -23.04 -6.33
N THR A 93 -10.56 -23.64 -5.85
CA THR A 93 -10.65 -24.76 -4.89
C THR A 93 -10.59 -24.29 -3.45
N ALA A 94 -10.03 -23.11 -3.16
CA ALA A 94 -9.87 -22.58 -1.80
C ALA A 94 -11.11 -21.81 -1.29
N GLU A 95 -11.38 -21.92 0.00
CA GLU A 95 -12.34 -21.05 0.70
C GLU A 95 -11.86 -19.59 0.78
N LYS A 96 -12.80 -18.64 0.88
CA LYS A 96 -12.50 -17.19 0.94
C LYS A 96 -11.56 -16.81 2.09
N ALA A 97 -11.73 -17.43 3.26
CA ALA A 97 -10.89 -17.16 4.42
C ALA A 97 -9.42 -17.55 4.17
N LEU A 98 -9.19 -18.68 3.49
CA LEU A 98 -7.86 -19.13 3.09
C LEU A 98 -7.25 -18.17 2.06
N VAL A 99 -8.05 -17.68 1.11
CA VAL A 99 -7.62 -16.65 0.15
C VAL A 99 -7.16 -15.38 0.85
N ALA A 100 -7.90 -14.89 1.85
CA ALA A 100 -7.53 -13.71 2.61
C ALA A 100 -6.19 -13.90 3.35
N VAL A 101 -5.97 -15.05 4.00
CA VAL A 101 -4.69 -15.37 4.66
C VAL A 101 -3.53 -15.39 3.67
N ILE A 102 -3.74 -15.93 2.47
CA ILE A 102 -2.74 -15.97 1.41
C ILE A 102 -2.41 -14.56 0.90
N GLN A 103 -3.43 -13.74 0.67
CA GLN A 103 -3.27 -12.35 0.27
C GLN A 103 -2.50 -11.56 1.34
N GLU A 104 -2.86 -11.72 2.61
CA GLU A 104 -2.18 -11.08 3.74
C GLU A 104 -0.71 -11.50 3.86
N ALA A 105 -0.43 -12.80 3.74
CA ALA A 105 0.93 -13.32 3.72
C ALA A 105 1.73 -12.70 2.57
N TYR A 106 1.14 -12.59 1.38
CA TYR A 106 1.78 -11.95 0.23
C TYR A 106 2.09 -10.46 0.51
N VAL A 107 1.14 -9.70 1.08
CA VAL A 107 1.35 -8.28 1.41
C VAL A 107 2.41 -8.11 2.50
N HIS A 108 2.53 -9.06 3.44
CA HIS A 108 3.64 -9.09 4.40
C HIS A 108 4.99 -9.53 3.81
N GLY A 109 5.07 -9.76 2.49
CA GLY A 109 6.31 -10.11 1.80
C GLY A 109 6.70 -11.57 1.97
N VAL A 110 5.77 -12.45 2.36
CA VAL A 110 6.01 -13.90 2.39
C VAL A 110 6.16 -14.40 0.95
N SER A 111 7.28 -15.08 0.67
CA SER A 111 7.54 -15.58 -0.68
C SER A 111 6.45 -16.56 -1.13
N THR A 112 6.16 -16.65 -2.43
CA THR A 112 5.14 -17.60 -2.94
C THR A 112 5.44 -19.07 -2.57
N ARG A 113 6.70 -19.41 -2.30
CA ARG A 113 7.11 -20.74 -1.82
C ARG A 113 6.75 -20.92 -0.34
N SER A 114 7.06 -19.93 0.48
CA SER A 114 6.70 -19.92 1.90
C SER A 114 5.19 -19.86 2.12
N VAL A 115 4.44 -19.23 1.20
CA VAL A 115 2.97 -19.30 1.18
C VAL A 115 2.49 -20.73 0.89
N ASP A 116 3.11 -21.46 -0.05
CA ASP A 116 2.78 -22.87 -0.30
C ASP A 116 3.01 -23.72 0.97
N ASP A 117 4.13 -23.52 1.66
CA ASP A 117 4.42 -24.20 2.92
C ASP A 117 3.41 -23.84 4.02
N LEU A 118 3.02 -22.56 4.13
CA LEU A 118 1.97 -22.11 5.06
C LEU A 118 0.62 -22.78 4.77
N VAL A 119 0.24 -22.86 3.49
CA VAL A 119 -1.01 -23.49 3.08
C VAL A 119 -1.01 -24.98 3.36
N LYS A 120 0.12 -25.68 3.15
CA LYS A 120 0.30 -27.08 3.57
C LYS A 120 0.20 -27.25 5.08
N ALA A 121 0.81 -26.35 5.85
CA ALA A 121 0.75 -26.38 7.31
C ALA A 121 -0.66 -26.16 7.85
N MET A 122 -1.53 -25.45 7.12
CA MET A 122 -2.95 -25.29 7.43
C MET A 122 -3.82 -26.46 6.92
N GLY A 123 -3.21 -27.58 6.47
CA GLY A 123 -3.92 -28.80 6.09
C GLY A 123 -4.47 -28.84 4.66
N ALA A 124 -4.30 -27.78 3.87
CA ALA A 124 -4.69 -27.76 2.46
C ALA A 124 -3.61 -28.45 1.59
N GLY A 125 -3.99 -28.93 0.40
CA GLY A 125 -3.13 -29.74 -0.46
C GLY A 125 -1.96 -29.01 -1.14
N GLY A 126 -1.53 -27.87 -0.60
CA GLY A 126 -0.54 -26.96 -1.18
C GLY A 126 -1.08 -26.10 -2.33
N MET A 127 -0.27 -25.13 -2.75
CA MET A 127 -0.59 -24.15 -3.79
C MET A 127 0.59 -23.83 -4.68
N SER A 128 0.38 -23.91 -5.99
CA SER A 128 1.36 -23.47 -6.96
C SER A 128 1.53 -21.94 -6.95
N LYS A 129 2.71 -21.47 -7.37
CA LYS A 129 3.00 -20.04 -7.53
C LYS A 129 1.98 -19.31 -8.41
N SER A 130 1.49 -19.98 -9.46
CA SER A 130 0.50 -19.40 -10.37
C SER A 130 -0.89 -19.31 -9.71
N GLN A 131 -1.26 -20.23 -8.82
CA GLN A 131 -2.48 -20.11 -8.02
C GLN A 131 -2.39 -18.93 -7.05
N VAL A 132 -1.26 -18.78 -6.32
CA VAL A 132 -1.05 -17.63 -5.41
C VAL A 132 -1.15 -16.30 -6.18
N SER A 133 -0.49 -16.19 -7.33
CA SER A 133 -0.55 -15.00 -8.17
C SER A 133 -1.99 -14.66 -8.59
N ARG A 134 -2.78 -15.67 -9.03
CA ARG A 134 -4.19 -15.47 -9.39
C ARG A 134 -5.06 -15.02 -8.23
N LEU A 135 -4.82 -15.52 -7.02
CA LEU A 135 -5.55 -15.09 -5.83
C LEU A 135 -5.22 -13.64 -5.46
N CYS A 136 -3.99 -13.19 -5.72
CA CYS A 136 -3.57 -11.83 -5.42
C CYS A 136 -4.09 -10.80 -6.44
N VAL A 137 -4.68 -11.21 -7.57
CA VAL A 137 -5.25 -10.27 -8.56
C VAL A 137 -6.40 -9.45 -7.96
N GLU A 138 -7.18 -10.00 -7.02
CA GLU A 138 -8.23 -9.23 -6.34
C GLU A 138 -7.69 -8.05 -5.52
N ILE A 139 -6.42 -8.12 -5.12
CA ILE A 139 -5.75 -6.99 -4.46
C ILE A 139 -5.65 -5.81 -5.44
N ASP A 140 -5.45 -6.08 -6.73
CA ASP A 140 -5.31 -5.05 -7.76
C ASP A 140 -6.56 -4.17 -7.84
N GLU A 141 -7.75 -4.76 -7.73
CA GLU A 141 -9.02 -4.00 -7.76
C GLU A 141 -9.09 -3.00 -6.60
N ARG A 142 -8.78 -3.46 -5.37
CA ARG A 142 -8.76 -2.61 -4.17
C ARG A 142 -7.69 -1.53 -4.26
N VAL A 143 -6.49 -1.89 -4.69
CA VAL A 143 -5.36 -0.96 -4.87
C VAL A 143 -5.69 0.08 -5.93
N ASN A 144 -6.21 -0.32 -7.08
CA ASN A 144 -6.56 0.60 -8.15
C ASN A 144 -7.69 1.54 -7.74
N ALA A 145 -8.72 1.05 -7.03
CA ALA A 145 -9.77 1.89 -6.47
C ALA A 145 -9.19 2.94 -5.50
N PHE A 146 -8.28 2.54 -4.62
CA PHE A 146 -7.60 3.44 -3.69
C PHE A 146 -6.72 4.48 -4.41
N LEU A 147 -5.93 4.06 -5.40
CA LEU A 147 -5.00 4.93 -6.13
C LEU A 147 -5.70 5.82 -7.19
N SER A 148 -6.94 5.51 -7.57
CA SER A 148 -7.74 6.33 -8.50
C SER A 148 -8.81 7.18 -7.82
N ARG A 149 -8.97 7.07 -6.49
CA ARG A 149 -9.98 7.80 -5.73
C ARG A 149 -9.88 9.32 -5.96
N PRO A 150 -11.02 10.05 -5.97
CA PRO A 150 -11.02 11.50 -6.01
C PRO A 150 -10.34 12.07 -4.76
N LEU A 151 -9.70 13.22 -4.93
CA LEU A 151 -9.03 13.98 -3.88
C LEU A 151 -9.81 15.28 -3.68
N GLU A 152 -10.35 15.45 -2.48
CA GLU A 152 -11.20 16.59 -2.13
C GLU A 152 -10.47 17.55 -1.19
N GLY A 153 -10.91 18.81 -1.17
CA GLY A 153 -10.35 19.85 -0.30
C GLY A 153 -8.96 20.35 -0.72
N ALA A 154 -8.38 21.17 0.16
CA ALA A 154 -7.04 21.73 -0.04
C ALA A 154 -5.94 20.86 0.60
N TRP A 155 -4.80 20.76 -0.09
CA TRP A 155 -3.65 19.93 0.31
C TRP A 155 -2.35 20.75 0.32
N PRO A 156 -2.09 21.55 1.36
CA PRO A 156 -1.02 22.54 1.36
C PRO A 156 0.39 21.95 1.20
N TYR A 157 0.63 20.73 1.70
CA TYR A 157 1.95 20.09 1.67
C TYR A 157 1.91 18.73 1.00
N LEU A 158 2.82 18.54 0.03
CA LEU A 158 3.01 17.31 -0.72
C LEU A 158 4.46 16.82 -0.54
N TRP A 159 4.62 15.61 -0.04
CA TRP A 159 5.90 14.90 0.01
C TRP A 159 5.98 13.90 -1.13
N LEU A 160 7.12 13.90 -1.82
CA LEU A 160 7.42 13.00 -2.92
C LEU A 160 8.75 12.33 -2.65
N ASP A 161 8.79 11.01 -2.81
CA ASP A 161 10.02 10.24 -2.73
C ASP A 161 9.98 9.08 -3.71
N ALA A 162 11.16 8.58 -4.07
CA ALA A 162 11.35 7.48 -4.99
C ALA A 162 12.27 6.43 -4.37
N THR A 163 11.81 5.18 -4.37
CA THR A 163 12.61 4.04 -3.95
C THR A 163 12.80 3.07 -5.10
N TYR A 164 13.95 2.39 -5.17
CA TYR A 164 14.26 1.52 -6.30
C TYR A 164 14.06 0.05 -5.96
N VAL A 165 13.37 -0.69 -6.83
CA VAL A 165 13.22 -2.15 -6.75
C VAL A 165 13.77 -2.80 -8.01
N LYS A 166 14.03 -4.11 -7.97
CA LYS A 166 14.48 -4.87 -9.14
C LYS A 166 13.30 -5.49 -9.86
N VAL A 167 13.20 -5.26 -11.16
CA VAL A 167 12.15 -5.83 -12.03
C VAL A 167 12.78 -6.54 -13.20
N ARG A 168 12.11 -7.60 -13.67
CA ARG A 168 12.46 -8.27 -14.91
C ARG A 168 11.71 -7.63 -16.07
N GLU A 169 12.45 -7.03 -16.99
CA GLU A 169 11.91 -6.41 -18.20
C GLU A 169 12.72 -6.88 -19.41
N SER A 170 12.04 -7.36 -20.46
CA SER A 170 12.66 -7.79 -21.71
C SER A 170 13.84 -8.76 -21.52
N GLY A 171 13.70 -9.71 -20.58
CA GLY A 171 14.71 -10.71 -20.25
C GLY A 171 15.89 -10.22 -19.40
N ARG A 172 15.92 -8.94 -18.99
CA ARG A 172 16.98 -8.34 -18.16
C ARG A 172 16.43 -7.91 -16.81
N ILE A 173 17.32 -7.85 -15.81
CA ILE A 173 16.99 -7.29 -14.49
C ILE A 173 17.42 -5.82 -14.49
N ILE A 174 16.46 -4.91 -14.32
CA ILE A 174 16.72 -3.48 -14.26
C ILE A 174 16.26 -2.92 -12.91
N SER A 175 16.80 -1.75 -12.53
CA SER A 175 16.31 -0.99 -11.38
C SER A 175 15.11 -0.17 -11.84
N ARG A 176 13.94 -0.37 -11.22
CA ARG A 176 12.73 0.42 -11.46
C ARG A 176 12.48 1.33 -10.27
N ALA A 177 12.16 2.59 -10.52
CA ALA A 177 11.77 3.49 -9.45
C ALA A 177 10.29 3.30 -9.12
N VAL A 178 9.99 3.35 -7.83
CA VAL A 178 8.65 3.36 -7.25
C VAL A 178 8.50 4.71 -6.57
N ILE A 179 7.65 5.55 -7.13
CA ILE A 179 7.35 6.88 -6.62
C ILE A 179 6.15 6.78 -5.69
N ILE A 180 6.22 7.51 -4.59
CA ILE A 180 5.15 7.62 -3.60
C ILE A 180 4.85 9.08 -3.36
N ALA A 181 3.57 9.42 -3.37
CA ALA A 181 3.07 10.73 -2.97
C ALA A 181 2.29 10.61 -1.66
N VAL A 182 2.71 11.40 -0.67
CA VAL A 182 1.99 11.59 0.60
C VAL A 182 1.69 13.06 0.75
N ALA A 183 0.51 13.42 1.21
CA ALA A 183 0.14 14.81 1.46
C ALA A 183 -0.62 14.96 2.76
N VAL A 184 -0.72 16.20 3.24
CA VAL A 184 -1.61 16.56 4.34
C VAL A 184 -2.75 17.43 3.80
N ASN A 185 -3.98 17.11 4.18
CA ASN A 185 -5.15 17.91 3.84
C ASN A 185 -5.38 19.05 4.83
N GLU A 186 -6.35 19.91 4.53
CA GLU A 186 -6.76 21.03 5.39
C GLU A 186 -7.31 20.59 6.76
N ASP A 187 -7.78 19.34 6.89
CA ASP A 187 -8.17 18.73 8.17
C ASP A 187 -6.98 18.29 9.03
N GLY A 188 -5.75 18.48 8.54
CA GLY A 188 -4.52 18.07 9.22
C GLY A 188 -4.28 16.57 9.20
N LYS A 189 -5.00 15.82 8.37
CA LYS A 189 -4.79 14.38 8.18
C LYS A 189 -3.80 14.16 7.05
N ARG A 190 -2.85 13.25 7.28
CA ARG A 190 -1.91 12.82 6.25
C ARG A 190 -2.45 11.59 5.54
N GLU A 191 -2.26 11.53 4.23
CA GLU A 191 -2.75 10.43 3.40
C GLU A 191 -1.75 10.07 2.31
N VAL A 192 -1.75 8.81 1.89
CA VAL A 192 -1.06 8.40 0.67
C VAL A 192 -1.94 8.73 -0.52
N LEU A 193 -1.45 9.59 -1.41
CA LEU A 193 -2.19 10.05 -2.57
C LEU A 193 -2.00 9.16 -3.78
N GLY A 194 -0.79 8.62 -3.99
CA GLY A 194 -0.49 7.89 -5.21
C GLY A 194 0.80 7.08 -5.14
N VAL A 195 0.84 6.06 -5.98
CA VAL A 195 2.01 5.21 -6.25
C VAL A 195 2.15 5.09 -7.76
N ALA A 196 3.36 5.24 -8.28
CA ALA A 196 3.66 5.01 -9.69
C ALA A 196 5.00 4.30 -9.86
N THR A 197 5.14 3.53 -10.93
CA THR A 197 6.40 2.91 -11.32
C THR A 197 6.87 3.47 -12.65
N GLY A 198 8.18 3.71 -12.78
CA GLY A 198 8.71 4.23 -14.03
C GLY A 198 10.16 4.71 -13.91
N PRO A 199 10.65 5.44 -14.94
CA PRO A 199 11.94 6.10 -14.91
C PRO A 199 11.84 7.43 -14.11
N SER A 200 12.23 7.42 -12.84
CA SER A 200 12.13 8.57 -11.92
C SER A 200 13.01 9.78 -12.27
N GLU A 201 13.91 9.69 -13.24
CA GLU A 201 14.79 10.81 -13.60
C GLU A 201 14.18 11.72 -14.70
N ALA A 202 13.13 11.26 -15.39
CA ALA A 202 12.52 11.99 -16.49
C ALA A 202 11.48 13.02 -16.02
N GLU A 203 11.58 14.26 -16.50
CA GLU A 203 10.59 15.32 -16.24
C GLU A 203 9.19 14.96 -16.73
N THR A 204 9.10 14.27 -17.88
CA THR A 204 7.81 13.83 -18.45
C THR A 204 7.08 12.90 -17.50
N PHE A 205 7.79 11.92 -16.94
CA PHE A 205 7.22 10.97 -15.98
C PHE A 205 6.70 11.67 -14.72
N TRP A 206 7.47 12.60 -14.14
CA TRP A 206 6.99 13.39 -13.01
C TRP A 206 5.81 14.27 -13.38
N THR A 207 5.82 14.90 -14.56
CA THR A 207 4.72 15.74 -15.03
C THR A 207 3.44 14.92 -15.15
N ASP A 208 3.50 13.73 -15.74
CA ASP A 208 2.35 12.84 -15.90
C ASP A 208 1.84 12.33 -14.56
N PHE A 209 2.74 11.94 -13.65
CA PHE A 209 2.36 11.53 -12.30
C PHE A 209 1.68 12.66 -11.52
N LEU A 210 2.26 13.86 -11.49
CA LEU A 210 1.68 14.99 -10.77
C LEU A 210 0.36 15.46 -11.43
N ARG A 211 0.27 15.41 -12.76
CA ARG A 211 -1.01 15.64 -13.47
C ARG A 211 -2.06 14.64 -13.07
N SER A 212 -1.73 13.36 -12.96
CA SER A 212 -2.71 12.35 -12.51
C SER A 212 -3.28 12.66 -11.13
N LEU A 213 -2.47 13.22 -10.21
CA LEU A 213 -2.94 13.68 -8.91
C LEU A 213 -3.82 14.93 -9.03
N ALA A 214 -3.45 15.88 -9.90
CA ALA A 214 -4.24 17.07 -10.18
C ALA A 214 -5.59 16.70 -10.83
N ASP A 215 -5.63 15.79 -11.79
CA ASP A 215 -6.85 15.37 -12.48
C ASP A 215 -7.83 14.69 -11.51
N ARG A 216 -7.31 14.00 -10.49
CA ARG A 216 -8.09 13.42 -9.39
C ARG A 216 -8.61 14.45 -8.38
N GLY A 217 -8.13 15.69 -8.41
CA GLY A 217 -8.62 16.78 -7.55
C GLY A 217 -7.59 17.34 -6.56
N LEU A 218 -6.30 16.98 -6.65
CA LEU A 218 -5.27 17.58 -5.78
C LEU A 218 -5.16 19.09 -6.04
N ARG A 219 -5.59 19.92 -5.08
CA ARG A 219 -5.61 21.39 -5.17
C ARG A 219 -4.97 22.02 -3.93
N GLY A 220 -4.56 23.29 -4.05
CA GLY A 220 -4.07 24.08 -2.93
C GLY A 220 -2.66 23.74 -2.45
N VAL A 221 -1.86 23.00 -3.24
CA VAL A 221 -0.46 22.67 -2.91
C VAL A 221 0.38 23.94 -2.87
N LYS A 222 0.96 24.25 -1.71
CA LYS A 222 1.84 25.41 -1.49
C LYS A 222 3.31 25.01 -1.43
N LEU A 223 3.61 23.81 -0.89
CA LEU A 223 4.96 23.27 -0.79
C LEU A 223 5.04 21.83 -1.29
N VAL A 224 6.03 21.56 -2.13
CA VAL A 224 6.44 20.21 -2.55
C VAL A 224 7.79 19.89 -1.93
N VAL A 225 7.84 18.86 -1.09
CA VAL A 225 9.04 18.40 -0.38
C VAL A 225 9.56 17.12 -1.03
N SER A 226 10.78 17.13 -1.55
CA SER A 226 11.37 15.96 -2.21
C SER A 226 12.90 15.99 -2.20
N ASP A 227 13.57 14.91 -2.63
CA ASP A 227 14.99 15.03 -3.03
C ASP A 227 15.13 15.85 -4.34
N ASP A 228 16.35 16.25 -4.66
CA ASP A 228 16.72 17.10 -5.80
C ASP A 228 16.74 16.31 -7.11
N HIS A 229 15.54 16.01 -7.60
CA HIS A 229 15.34 15.56 -8.96
C HIS A 229 15.01 16.75 -9.85
N LYS A 230 15.91 17.09 -10.78
CA LYS A 230 15.73 18.22 -11.71
C LYS A 230 14.37 18.17 -12.44
N GLY A 231 13.99 16.99 -12.92
CA GLY A 231 12.70 16.78 -13.58
C GLY A 231 11.49 17.00 -12.66
N LEU A 232 11.61 16.67 -11.38
CA LEU A 232 10.53 16.88 -10.41
C LEU A 232 10.31 18.36 -10.11
N ARG A 233 11.38 19.14 -9.90
CA ARG A 233 11.27 20.58 -9.62
C ARG A 233 10.53 21.32 -10.74
N ALA A 234 10.90 21.02 -12.00
CA ALA A 234 10.25 21.60 -13.17
C ALA A 234 8.77 21.17 -13.27
N ALA A 235 8.48 19.89 -13.05
CA ALA A 235 7.13 19.34 -13.07
C ALA A 235 6.23 19.95 -11.97
N ALA A 236 6.72 20.05 -10.73
CA ALA A 236 6.00 20.60 -9.59
C ALA A 236 5.59 22.06 -9.84
N ARG A 237 6.53 22.88 -10.35
CA ARG A 237 6.24 24.27 -10.72
C ARG A 237 5.22 24.37 -11.85
N ARG A 238 5.29 23.48 -12.85
CA ARG A 238 4.36 23.47 -13.99
C ARG A 238 2.94 23.05 -13.59
N VAL A 239 2.80 22.07 -12.70
CA VAL A 239 1.50 21.47 -12.38
C VAL A 239 0.78 22.20 -11.24
N PHE A 240 1.50 22.64 -10.21
CA PHE A 240 0.88 23.19 -8.99
C PHE A 240 1.26 24.65 -8.69
N ASP A 241 2.22 25.24 -9.43
CA ASP A 241 2.81 26.55 -9.09
C ASP A 241 3.29 26.63 -7.62
N ALA A 242 3.76 25.49 -7.09
CA ALA A 242 4.15 25.35 -5.69
C ALA A 242 5.65 25.60 -5.49
N THR A 243 6.00 26.08 -4.29
CA THR A 243 7.40 26.18 -3.86
C THR A 243 7.99 24.78 -3.71
N HIS A 244 9.21 24.58 -4.19
CA HIS A 244 9.95 23.34 -4.00
C HIS A 244 10.89 23.44 -2.80
N GLN A 245 10.76 22.48 -1.88
CA GLN A 245 11.68 22.26 -0.76
C GLN A 245 12.51 21.02 -1.02
N ARG A 246 13.83 21.18 -1.07
CA ARG A 246 14.77 20.06 -1.11
C ARG A 246 14.90 19.43 0.28
N CYS A 247 14.75 18.12 0.36
CA CYS A 247 14.83 17.38 1.60
C CYS A 247 16.18 17.61 2.30
N ARG A 248 16.15 18.21 3.50
CA ARG A 248 17.34 18.52 4.29
C ARG A 248 18.20 17.29 4.59
N VAL A 249 17.58 16.13 4.82
CA VAL A 249 18.29 14.88 5.13
C VAL A 249 19.09 14.39 3.93
N HIS A 250 18.47 14.38 2.74
CA HIS A 250 19.14 14.00 1.49
C HIS A 250 20.25 15.00 1.14
N TRP A 251 19.95 16.30 1.27
CA TRP A 251 20.94 17.34 1.06
C TRP A 251 22.14 17.21 2.00
N MET A 252 21.92 17.00 3.30
CA MET A 252 23.00 16.80 4.28
C MET A 252 23.87 15.59 3.93
N ARG A 253 23.27 14.50 3.45
CA ARG A 253 24.01 13.32 2.98
C ARG A 253 24.90 13.66 1.79
N ASN A 254 24.37 14.40 0.81
CA ASN A 254 25.11 14.84 -0.37
C ASN A 254 26.24 15.81 0.00
N ALA A 255 25.97 16.78 0.88
CA ALA A 255 26.97 17.71 1.40
C ALA A 255 28.13 16.97 2.09
N LEU A 256 27.83 16.02 2.97
CA LEU A 256 28.85 15.25 3.69
C LEU A 256 29.63 14.28 2.79
N ALA A 257 29.10 13.91 1.62
CA ALA A 257 29.84 13.12 0.63
C ALA A 257 30.99 13.91 -0.01
N HIS A 258 30.91 15.24 -0.06
CA HIS A 258 31.99 16.12 -0.52
C HIS A 258 33.05 16.41 0.55
N ALA A 259 32.77 16.09 1.82
CA ALA A 259 33.69 16.27 2.92
C ALA A 259 34.60 15.03 3.14
N PRO A 260 35.90 15.21 3.45
CA PRO A 260 36.79 14.12 3.84
C PRO A 260 36.26 13.36 5.06
N THR A 261 36.38 12.03 5.08
CA THR A 261 35.81 11.17 6.14
C THR A 261 36.17 11.63 7.56
N LYS A 262 37.42 12.06 7.80
CA LYS A 262 37.89 12.55 9.11
C LYS A 262 37.26 13.89 9.53
N GLN A 263 36.77 14.69 8.59
CA GLN A 263 36.19 16.01 8.84
C GLN A 263 34.66 16.01 8.85
N ARG A 264 34.01 14.91 8.44
CA ARG A 264 32.54 14.84 8.31
C ARG A 264 31.80 15.24 9.58
N THR A 265 32.29 14.88 10.76
CA THR A 265 31.67 15.26 12.04
C THR A 265 31.70 16.77 12.26
N ALA A 266 32.84 17.41 11.99
CA ALA A 266 32.98 18.86 12.13
C ALA A 266 32.14 19.60 11.09
N VAL A 267 32.16 19.17 9.83
CA VAL A 267 31.32 19.73 8.75
C VAL A 267 29.84 19.59 9.10
N ALA A 268 29.40 18.42 9.56
CA ALA A 268 28.02 18.21 9.99
C ALA A 268 27.61 19.14 11.14
N ALA A 269 28.50 19.40 12.09
CA ALA A 269 28.23 20.33 13.19
C ALA A 269 28.05 21.77 12.68
N MET A 270 28.91 22.23 11.77
CA MET A 270 28.78 23.56 11.14
C MET A 270 27.48 23.66 10.33
N LEU A 271 27.15 22.67 9.50
CA LEU A 271 25.91 22.68 8.72
C LEU A 271 24.66 22.66 9.61
N LYS A 272 24.71 22.04 10.80
CA LYS A 272 23.59 22.04 11.74
C LYS A 272 23.30 23.42 12.35
N THR A 273 24.28 24.33 12.44
CA THR A 273 24.03 25.67 12.99
C THR A 273 23.11 26.51 12.11
N ILE A 274 23.14 26.28 10.80
CA ILE A 274 22.21 26.88 9.82
C ILE A 274 20.76 26.54 10.18
N PHE A 275 20.49 25.26 10.47
CA PHE A 275 19.14 24.78 10.73
C PHE A 275 18.66 25.00 12.17
N ALA A 276 19.54 25.50 13.04
CA ALA A 276 19.21 25.83 14.42
C ALA A 276 18.61 27.24 14.57
N GLN A 277 18.64 28.05 13.51
CA GLN A 277 18.18 29.44 13.53
C GLN A 277 16.67 29.57 13.73
N GLU A 278 16.23 30.73 14.23
CA GLU A 278 14.83 30.96 14.61
C GLU A 278 13.95 31.44 13.46
N ASN A 279 14.55 32.07 12.46
CA ASN A 279 13.89 32.60 11.28
C ASN A 279 14.75 32.38 10.02
N LYS A 280 14.14 32.60 8.85
CA LYS A 280 14.80 32.39 7.56
C LYS A 280 15.98 33.32 7.32
N ALA A 281 15.87 34.60 7.69
CA ALA A 281 16.92 35.58 7.46
C ALA A 281 18.20 35.23 8.23
N ASP A 282 18.07 34.80 9.49
CA ASP A 282 19.21 34.34 10.30
C ASP A 282 19.79 33.03 9.73
N ALA A 283 18.95 32.12 9.22
CA ALA A 283 19.41 30.89 8.57
C ALA A 283 20.20 31.19 7.29
N GLU A 284 19.76 32.14 6.47
CA GLU A 284 20.46 32.60 5.27
C GLU A 284 21.79 33.26 5.62
N ALA A 285 21.82 34.15 6.62
CA ALA A 285 23.05 34.76 7.09
C ALA A 285 24.05 33.72 7.62
N GLN A 286 23.58 32.76 8.42
CA GLN A 286 24.40 31.66 8.92
C GLN A 286 24.86 30.72 7.78
N TRP A 287 24.05 30.54 6.74
CA TRP A 287 24.41 29.77 5.56
C TRP A 287 25.62 30.35 4.86
N GLU A 288 25.64 31.67 4.62
CA GLU A 288 26.78 32.34 3.98
C GLU A 288 28.06 32.18 4.79
N VAL A 289 28.00 32.40 6.11
CA VAL A 289 29.15 32.22 7.01
C VAL A 289 29.71 30.79 6.93
N VAL A 290 28.83 29.79 6.94
CA VAL A 290 29.25 28.38 6.87
C VAL A 290 29.76 28.01 5.47
N ALA A 291 29.12 28.52 4.42
CA ALA A 291 29.52 28.31 3.04
C ALA A 291 30.94 28.85 2.82
N ASP A 292 31.22 30.08 3.24
CA ASP A 292 32.53 30.72 3.12
C ASP A 292 33.63 29.93 3.85
N ALA A 293 33.36 29.53 5.10
CA ALA A 293 34.31 28.76 5.90
C ALA A 293 34.63 27.38 5.31
N LEU A 294 33.67 26.77 4.61
CA LEU A 294 33.84 25.45 3.98
C LEU A 294 34.41 25.57 2.56
N ARG A 295 34.14 26.65 1.84
CA ARG A 295 34.55 26.87 0.44
C ARG A 295 36.08 26.87 0.30
N GLU A 296 36.79 27.46 1.25
CA GLU A 296 38.26 27.51 1.26
C GLU A 296 38.90 26.12 1.25
N LYS A 297 38.29 25.17 1.99
CA LYS A 297 38.83 23.81 2.16
C LYS A 297 38.21 22.79 1.20
N GLN A 298 36.99 23.06 0.73
CA GLN A 298 36.12 22.11 0.04
C GLN A 298 35.29 22.82 -1.05
N ALA A 299 35.95 23.23 -2.14
CA ALA A 299 35.32 23.99 -3.22
C ALA A 299 34.02 23.37 -3.79
N ARG A 300 33.96 22.03 -3.91
CA ARG A 300 32.75 21.32 -4.38
C ARG A 300 31.59 21.41 -3.39
N LEU A 301 31.88 21.42 -2.09
CA LEU A 301 30.85 21.61 -1.06
C LEU A 301 30.33 23.06 -1.09
N GLY A 302 31.23 24.04 -1.19
CA GLY A 302 30.84 25.44 -1.36
C GLY A 302 29.92 25.62 -2.57
N ALA A 303 30.30 25.10 -3.75
CA ALA A 303 29.47 25.18 -4.95
C ALA A 303 28.09 24.49 -4.80
N LEU A 304 28.02 23.37 -4.09
CA LEU A 304 26.74 22.73 -3.76
C LEU A 304 25.90 23.66 -2.88
N MET A 305 26.49 24.23 -1.82
CA MET A 305 25.80 25.14 -0.91
C MET A 305 25.25 26.37 -1.65
N ASP A 306 26.05 26.99 -2.51
CA ASP A 306 25.67 28.17 -3.29
C ASP A 306 24.49 27.87 -4.23
N ALA A 307 24.48 26.68 -4.85
CA ALA A 307 23.44 26.28 -5.80
C ALA A 307 22.14 25.78 -5.14
N SER A 308 22.11 25.61 -3.81
CA SER A 308 21.00 24.94 -3.11
C SER A 308 20.54 25.60 -1.81
N ARG A 309 20.88 26.88 -1.59
CA ARG A 309 20.41 27.61 -0.39
C ARG A 309 18.89 27.76 -0.41
N ASP A 310 18.36 28.32 -1.50
CA ASP A 310 16.97 28.78 -1.57
C ASP A 310 15.97 27.61 -1.50
N ASP A 311 16.28 26.46 -2.09
CA ASP A 311 15.43 25.26 -2.03
C ASP A 311 15.59 24.46 -0.74
N VAL A 312 16.74 24.52 -0.07
CA VAL A 312 16.93 23.86 1.23
C VAL A 312 16.30 24.66 2.37
N LEU A 313 16.20 25.98 2.25
CA LEU A 313 15.59 26.87 3.25
C LEU A 313 14.13 27.27 2.95
N ALA A 314 13.56 26.88 1.82
CA ALA A 314 12.20 27.24 1.40
C ALA A 314 11.12 26.94 2.45
N TYR A 315 11.27 25.86 3.23
CA TYR A 315 10.34 25.48 4.28
C TYR A 315 10.22 26.55 5.38
N MET A 316 11.22 27.43 5.53
CA MET A 316 11.22 28.48 6.54
C MET A 316 10.30 29.65 6.20
N ASP A 317 9.75 29.71 4.99
CA ASP A 317 8.67 30.66 4.63
C ASP A 317 7.30 30.26 5.22
N PHE A 318 7.19 29.05 5.75
CA PHE A 318 5.96 28.51 6.33
C PHE A 318 5.94 28.62 7.85
N PRO A 319 4.78 28.42 8.52
CA PRO A 319 4.69 28.50 9.98
C PRO A 319 5.72 27.62 10.68
N ARG A 320 6.39 28.19 11.71
CA ARG A 320 7.47 27.54 12.46
C ARG A 320 7.05 26.22 13.07
N GLU A 321 5.77 26.07 13.44
CA GLU A 321 5.23 24.83 14.00
C GLU A 321 5.27 23.65 13.00
N HIS A 322 5.37 23.92 11.70
CA HIS A 322 5.40 22.90 10.65
C HIS A 322 6.81 22.45 10.28
N TRP A 323 7.83 23.26 10.58
CA TRP A 323 9.19 23.09 10.07
C TRP A 323 9.77 21.68 10.31
N ALA A 324 9.50 21.10 11.48
CA ALA A 324 9.95 19.76 11.82
C ALA A 324 9.40 18.68 10.87
N GLN A 325 8.18 18.87 10.34
CA GLN A 325 7.54 17.97 9.39
C GLN A 325 7.93 18.25 7.93
N ILE A 326 8.08 19.52 7.54
CA ILE A 326 8.25 19.91 6.12
C ILE A 326 9.70 20.14 5.68
N ALA A 327 10.67 20.17 6.61
CA ALA A 327 12.09 20.29 6.25
C ALA A 327 12.67 19.04 5.56
N SER A 328 11.97 17.90 5.59
CA SER A 328 12.44 16.65 4.98
C SER A 328 11.30 15.73 4.53
N THR A 329 11.66 14.68 3.79
CA THR A 329 10.78 13.57 3.41
C THR A 329 10.64 12.52 4.51
N ASN A 330 10.86 12.89 5.78
CA ASN A 330 10.72 11.98 6.93
C ASN A 330 9.38 11.22 6.99
N PRO A 331 8.22 11.81 6.61
CA PRO A 331 6.97 11.06 6.56
C PRO A 331 7.03 9.80 5.68
N LEU A 332 7.88 9.81 4.64
CA LEU A 332 8.08 8.71 3.71
C LEU A 332 9.18 7.73 4.15
N GLU A 333 10.03 8.07 5.12
CA GLU A 333 11.15 7.19 5.53
C GLU A 333 10.67 5.84 6.09
N ARG A 334 9.66 5.86 6.96
CA ARG A 334 9.08 4.60 7.49
C ARG A 334 8.42 3.80 6.38
N VAL A 335 7.69 4.47 5.50
CA VAL A 335 7.00 3.87 4.36
C VAL A 335 8.02 3.18 3.43
N ASN A 336 9.08 3.88 3.06
CA ASN A 336 10.16 3.34 2.23
C ASN A 336 10.86 2.14 2.88
N ARG A 337 11.06 2.18 4.20
CA ARG A 337 11.65 1.05 4.94
C ARG A 337 10.76 -0.18 4.91
N GLU A 338 9.45 -0.01 5.07
CA GLU A 338 8.48 -1.11 5.00
C GLU A 338 8.37 -1.71 3.60
N ILE A 339 8.48 -0.87 2.55
CA ILE A 339 8.58 -1.33 1.16
C ILE A 339 9.83 -2.17 0.97
N LYS A 340 10.99 -1.66 1.40
CA LYS A 340 12.28 -2.37 1.28
C LYS A 340 12.25 -3.71 1.99
N ARG A 341 11.76 -3.74 3.23
CA ARG A 341 11.64 -4.96 4.03
C ARG A 341 10.89 -6.08 3.30
N ARG A 342 9.82 -5.75 2.56
CA ARG A 342 9.02 -6.72 1.80
C ARG A 342 9.59 -7.00 0.42
N SER A 343 10.05 -5.97 -0.28
CA SER A 343 10.62 -6.11 -1.63
C SER A 343 11.91 -6.92 -1.65
N ASP A 344 12.73 -6.82 -0.59
CA ASP A 344 14.01 -7.52 -0.50
C ASP A 344 13.82 -9.04 -0.34
N VAL A 345 12.71 -9.47 0.28
CA VAL A 345 12.35 -10.91 0.37
C VAL A 345 11.91 -11.45 -1.00
N ILE A 346 11.21 -10.65 -1.79
CA ILE A 346 10.79 -11.01 -3.16
C ILE A 346 12.00 -11.02 -4.10
N GLY A 347 12.94 -10.08 -3.90
CA GLY A 347 14.17 -9.95 -4.66
C GLY A 347 13.97 -9.33 -6.05
N ILE A 348 13.21 -9.99 -6.93
CA ILE A 348 12.98 -9.55 -8.32
C ILE A 348 11.50 -9.66 -8.67
N PHE A 349 10.89 -8.53 -9.04
CA PHE A 349 9.50 -8.48 -9.50
C PHE A 349 9.37 -8.93 -10.96
N PRO A 350 8.26 -9.60 -11.32
CA PRO A 350 8.04 -10.06 -12.69
C PRO A 350 7.64 -8.94 -13.66
N ASN A 351 6.97 -7.89 -13.17
CA ASN A 351 6.49 -6.75 -13.95
C ASN A 351 6.12 -5.58 -13.01
N ASP A 352 5.78 -4.43 -13.60
CA ASP A 352 5.39 -3.21 -12.88
C ASP A 352 4.06 -3.38 -12.11
N GLU A 353 3.09 -4.12 -12.66
CA GLU A 353 1.81 -4.42 -11.99
C GLU A 353 2.01 -5.13 -10.64
N ALA A 354 2.93 -6.09 -10.56
CA ALA A 354 3.24 -6.77 -9.31
C ALA A 354 3.89 -5.84 -8.27
N ILE A 355 4.62 -4.82 -8.71
CA ILE A 355 5.16 -3.79 -7.82
C ILE A 355 4.01 -2.93 -7.29
N VAL A 356 3.14 -2.44 -8.18
CA VAL A 356 1.98 -1.62 -7.79
C VAL A 356 1.05 -2.40 -6.87
N ARG A 357 0.83 -3.69 -7.10
CA ARG A 357 0.05 -4.56 -6.21
C ARG A 357 0.60 -4.57 -4.78
N LEU A 358 1.86 -4.91 -4.61
CA LEU A 358 2.47 -5.03 -3.28
C LEU A 358 2.58 -3.67 -2.60
N VAL A 359 3.15 -2.68 -3.30
CA VAL A 359 3.40 -1.37 -2.71
C VAL A 359 2.08 -0.65 -2.48
N GLY A 360 1.14 -0.71 -3.42
CA GLY A 360 -0.19 -0.15 -3.29
C GLY A 360 -0.99 -0.77 -2.15
N ALA A 361 -0.91 -2.09 -1.94
CA ALA A 361 -1.55 -2.75 -0.81
C ALA A 361 -0.96 -2.27 0.53
N LEU A 362 0.37 -2.18 0.62
CA LEU A 362 1.03 -1.62 1.79
C LEU A 362 0.65 -0.15 2.02
N MET A 363 0.49 0.64 0.96
CA MET A 363 0.07 2.04 1.05
C MET A 363 -1.37 2.17 1.52
N LEU A 364 -2.24 1.28 1.08
CA LEU A 364 -3.63 1.19 1.54
C LEU A 364 -3.68 0.92 3.05
N GLU A 365 -2.98 -0.10 3.52
CA GLU A 365 -2.86 -0.42 4.96
C GLU A 365 -2.30 0.76 5.76
N THR A 366 -1.22 1.36 5.27
CA THR A 366 -0.57 2.52 5.90
C THR A 366 -1.54 3.70 5.99
N ASN A 367 -2.35 3.92 4.95
CA ASN A 367 -3.34 4.99 4.91
C ASN A 367 -4.48 4.74 5.91
N ASP A 368 -4.94 3.50 6.02
CA ASP A 368 -5.97 3.12 7.00
C ASP A 368 -5.48 3.35 8.43
N GLU A 369 -4.24 2.96 8.74
CA GLU A 369 -3.60 3.27 10.03
C GLU A 369 -3.55 4.78 10.32
N TRP A 370 -3.23 5.60 9.31
CA TRP A 370 -3.15 7.05 9.48
C TRP A 370 -4.51 7.71 9.64
N THR A 371 -5.56 7.15 9.03
CA THR A 371 -6.92 7.67 9.11
C THR A 371 -7.46 7.63 10.53
N VAL A 372 -7.09 6.60 11.29
CA VAL A 372 -7.49 6.43 12.71
C VAL A 372 -6.54 7.14 13.68
N ALA A 373 -5.35 7.53 13.22
CA ALA A 373 -4.38 8.23 14.04
C ALA A 373 -4.80 9.68 14.34
N ARG A 374 -4.19 10.25 15.37
CA ARG A 374 -4.29 11.69 15.66
C ARG A 374 -3.83 12.51 14.44
N ARG A 375 -4.42 13.70 14.29
CA ARG A 375 -4.04 14.66 13.23
C ARG A 375 -2.53 14.85 13.20
N TYR A 376 -1.99 14.88 11.99
CA TYR A 376 -0.56 15.05 11.73
C TYR A 376 -0.12 16.51 11.91
N MET A 377 -1.02 17.46 11.61
CA MET A 377 -0.84 18.89 11.82
C MET A 377 -2.10 19.50 12.44
N SER A 378 -1.94 20.63 13.14
CA SER A 378 -3.06 21.30 13.79
C SER A 378 -3.89 22.09 12.75
N LEU A 379 -5.21 22.16 12.96
CA LEU A 379 -6.10 22.94 12.09
C LEU A 379 -5.78 24.44 12.15
N GLU A 380 -5.45 24.94 13.34
CA GLU A 380 -5.13 26.35 13.55
C GLU A 380 -3.90 26.79 12.76
N SER A 381 -2.84 25.98 12.78
CA SER A 381 -1.61 26.28 12.07
C SER A 381 -1.76 26.10 10.55
N LEU A 382 -2.58 25.12 10.11
CA LEU A 382 -2.87 24.92 8.68
C LEU A 382 -3.74 26.02 8.08
N ALA A 383 -4.69 26.58 8.83
CA ALA A 383 -5.51 27.71 8.39
C ALA A 383 -4.71 28.98 8.04
N ARG A 384 -3.45 29.08 8.49
CA ARG A 384 -2.52 30.16 8.11
C ARG A 384 -1.90 29.95 6.72
N VAL A 385 -2.07 28.77 6.13
CA VAL A 385 -1.43 28.32 4.90
C VAL A 385 -2.46 27.96 3.83
N THR A 386 -3.65 27.52 4.24
CA THR A 386 -4.78 27.30 3.35
C THR A 386 -5.56 28.59 3.15
N ASP A 387 -6.11 28.79 1.94
CA ASP A 387 -6.96 29.95 1.63
C ASP A 387 -8.39 29.79 2.22
N THR A 388 -8.62 28.74 3.03
CA THR A 388 -9.90 28.38 3.62
C THR A 388 -10.12 29.17 4.91
N THR A 389 -11.12 30.05 4.95
CA THR A 389 -11.49 30.79 6.16
C THR A 389 -11.95 29.80 7.24
N THR A 390 -11.25 29.75 8.38
CA THR A 390 -11.63 28.87 9.49
C THR A 390 -12.99 29.29 10.03
N VAL A 391 -14.03 28.49 9.79
CA VAL A 391 -15.29 28.62 10.53
C VAL A 391 -15.01 28.16 11.95
N ARG A 392 -14.69 29.10 12.85
CA ARG A 392 -14.69 28.84 14.29
C ARG A 392 -16.13 28.52 14.68
N LEU A 393 -16.44 27.25 14.98
CA LEU A 393 -17.64 26.94 15.74
C LEU A 393 -17.51 27.68 17.08
N SER A 394 -18.49 28.55 17.39
CA SER A 394 -18.49 29.30 18.65
C SER A 394 -18.34 28.32 19.81
N ALA A 395 -17.41 28.60 20.72
CA ALA A 395 -17.35 27.89 21.99
C ALA A 395 -18.75 27.90 22.60
N VAL A 396 -19.36 26.72 22.71
CA VAL A 396 -20.62 26.57 23.43
C VAL A 396 -20.33 27.01 24.85
N ALA A 397 -20.95 28.12 25.25
CA ALA A 397 -20.97 28.55 26.62
C ALA A 397 -21.61 27.43 27.47
N THR A 398 -20.86 26.94 28.44
CA THR A 398 -21.39 26.24 29.61
C THR A 398 -20.91 26.95 30.84
#